data_AF-A0A833YKX6-F1
#
_entry.id   AF-A0A833YKX6-F1
#
_cell.length_a   1.000
_cell.length_b   1.000
_cell.length_c   1.000
_cell.angle_alpha   90.00
_cell.angle_beta   90.00
_cell.angle_gamma   90.00
#
_symmetry.space_group_name_H-M   'P 1'
#
loop_
_entity.id
_entity.type
_entity.pdbx_description
1 polymer ?
#
loop_
_entity_poly.entity_id
_entity_poly.type
_entity_poly.pdbx_seq_one_letter_code
_entity_poly.pdbx_strand_id
1 'polypeptide(L)'
;MLKKSRVTFKSQEVVPFPKTQMMRNLLCVHASVSGNGLCLMTSHLESTREHAQERMNQLRTVLKKMQEAPESATVIFAGDTNLRDREVAQCGGLPGSVSDVWELLGRPKHCQYTWDTQANSNLGLRAVSRLRFDRIFFRAAADGGHLVPRSLDLLGLEKLDCGRFPSDHWGLLCCLDVIL
;
A
#
# COMPACT_ATOMS: atom_id res chain seq x y z
N MET A 1 8.48 10.42 -1.37
CA MET A 1 9.89 10.85 -1.46
C MET A 1 10.69 10.27 -0.31
N LEU A 2 11.91 9.79 -0.53
CA LEU A 2 12.78 9.27 0.55
C LEU A 2 13.39 10.43 1.36
N LYS A 3 13.48 10.27 2.69
CA LYS A 3 14.14 11.26 3.56
C LYS A 3 15.65 11.09 3.45
N LYS A 4 16.31 11.96 2.68
CA LYS A 4 17.75 11.88 2.33
C LYS A 4 18.70 11.71 3.53
N SER A 5 18.36 12.26 4.70
CA SER A 5 19.20 12.16 5.90
C SER A 5 19.12 10.81 6.63
N ARG A 6 18.17 9.94 6.28
CA ARG A 6 17.93 8.66 6.95
C ARG A 6 17.94 7.47 6.01
N VAL A 7 17.59 7.68 4.74
CA VAL A 7 17.42 6.62 3.76
C VAL A 7 18.44 6.77 2.65
N THR A 8 19.25 5.73 2.45
CA THR A 8 20.18 5.63 1.33
C THR A 8 19.48 4.98 0.16
N PHE A 9 19.28 5.73 -0.93
CA PHE A 9 18.79 5.20 -2.20
C PHE A 9 19.86 4.34 -2.87
N LYS A 10 19.45 3.21 -3.48
CA LYS A 10 20.34 2.32 -4.23
C LYS A 10 19.96 2.26 -5.71
N SER A 11 18.71 1.92 -6.01
CA SER A 11 18.22 1.81 -7.39
C SER A 11 16.69 1.90 -7.45
N GLN A 12 16.15 2.05 -8.65
CA GLN A 12 14.72 2.02 -8.91
C GLN A 12 14.39 1.19 -10.15
N GLU A 13 13.19 0.63 -10.17
CA GLU A 13 12.64 -0.14 -11.27
C GLU A 13 11.17 0.24 -11.47
N VAL A 14 10.73 0.33 -12.72
CA VAL A 14 9.31 0.49 -13.07
C VAL A 14 8.87 -0.74 -13.84
N VAL A 15 7.96 -1.52 -13.25
CA VAL A 15 7.38 -2.71 -13.88
C VAL A 15 6.07 -2.30 -14.54
N PRO A 16 5.92 -2.46 -15.88
CA PRO A 16 4.71 -2.07 -16.57
C PRO A 16 3.56 -3.04 -16.26
N PHE A 17 2.33 -2.55 -16.35
CA PHE A 17 1.12 -3.37 -16.43
C PHE A 17 0.60 -3.35 -17.87
N PRO A 18 0.91 -4.36 -18.70
CA PRO A 18 0.70 -4.27 -20.15
C PRO A 18 -0.77 -4.11 -20.59
N LYS A 19 -1.71 -4.49 -19.71
CA LYS A 19 -3.15 -4.48 -19.98
C LYS A 19 -3.88 -3.32 -19.29
N THR A 20 -3.16 -2.41 -18.63
CA THR A 20 -3.76 -1.23 -18.02
C THR A 20 -4.40 -0.34 -19.09
N GLN A 21 -5.55 0.26 -18.77
CA GLN A 21 -6.19 1.30 -19.57
C GLN A 21 -6.06 2.68 -18.91
N MET A 22 -5.35 2.76 -17.79
CA MET A 22 -5.24 3.95 -16.95
C MET A 22 -3.77 4.31 -16.65
N MET A 23 -2.84 3.87 -17.50
CA MET A 23 -1.39 4.14 -17.42
C MET A 23 -0.75 3.67 -16.10
N ARG A 24 -1.23 2.55 -15.55
CA ARG A 24 -0.74 2.01 -14.28
C ARG A 24 0.59 1.27 -14.44
N ASN A 25 1.39 1.30 -13.38
CA ASN A 25 2.64 0.56 -13.27
C ASN A 25 2.92 0.23 -11.79
N LEU A 26 3.96 -0.57 -11.56
CA LEU A 26 4.51 -0.82 -10.23
C LEU A 26 5.89 -0.18 -10.15
N LEU A 27 6.04 0.81 -9.27
CA LEU A 27 7.32 1.43 -8.95
C LEU A 27 7.97 0.69 -7.78
N CYS A 28 9.21 0.25 -7.96
CA CYS A 28 10.05 -0.34 -6.93
C CYS A 28 11.26 0.56 -6.70
N VAL A 29 11.62 0.75 -5.43
CA VAL A 29 12.80 1.50 -5.00
C VAL A 29 13.57 0.66 -4.00
N HIS A 30 14.81 0.35 -4.35
CA HIS A 30 15.73 -0.34 -3.46
C HIS A 30 16.49 0.71 -2.64
N ALA A 31 16.49 0.52 -1.32
CA ALA A 31 17.09 1.45 -0.39
C ALA A 31 17.66 0.73 0.83
N SER A 32 18.22 1.50 1.75
CA SER A 32 18.53 1.03 3.10
C SER A 32 18.26 2.10 4.15
N VAL A 33 17.89 1.66 5.35
CA VAL A 33 17.69 2.49 6.53
C VAL A 33 18.39 1.84 7.72
N SER A 34 19.28 2.56 8.40
CA SER A 34 20.01 2.05 9.56
C SER A 34 20.66 0.66 9.33
N GLY A 35 21.25 0.45 8.16
CA GLY A 35 21.87 -0.84 7.77
C GLY A 35 20.90 -1.90 7.21
N ASN A 36 19.59 -1.75 7.37
CA ASN A 36 18.58 -2.69 6.87
C ASN A 36 18.29 -2.50 5.39
N GLY A 37 18.29 -3.58 4.61
CA GLY A 37 17.90 -3.58 3.20
C GLY A 37 16.39 -3.45 3.03
N LEU A 38 15.97 -2.55 2.13
CA LEU A 38 14.57 -2.29 1.82
C LEU A 38 14.27 -2.44 0.32
N CYS A 39 13.13 -3.04 0.02
CA CYS A 39 12.43 -2.91 -1.26
C CYS A 39 11.09 -2.20 -1.02
N LEU A 40 11.04 -0.92 -1.40
CA LEU A 40 9.85 -0.08 -1.26
C LEU A 40 9.08 -0.10 -2.58
N MET A 41 7.82 -0.50 -2.53
CA MET A 41 6.99 -0.70 -3.70
C MET A 41 5.72 0.15 -3.59
N THR A 42 5.28 0.71 -4.71
CA THR A 42 3.99 1.41 -4.75
C THR A 42 3.35 1.27 -6.11
N SER A 43 2.03 1.31 -6.12
CA SER A 43 1.23 1.32 -7.33
C SER A 43 -0.13 1.94 -7.04
N HIS A 44 -0.77 2.42 -8.09
CA HIS A 44 -2.19 2.72 -8.11
C HIS A 44 -2.83 1.68 -9.04
N LEU A 45 -3.43 0.61 -8.49
CA LEU A 45 -4.00 -0.48 -9.29
C LEU A 45 -5.31 -0.06 -9.95
N GLU A 46 -5.65 -0.69 -11.08
CA GLU A 46 -6.78 -0.34 -11.94
C GLU A 46 -8.04 0.02 -11.15
N SER A 47 -8.53 1.24 -11.36
CA SER A 47 -9.63 1.80 -10.56
C SER A 47 -10.99 1.30 -11.03
N THR A 48 -12.04 1.68 -10.30
CA THR A 48 -13.45 1.33 -10.57
C THR A 48 -13.76 -0.16 -10.45
N ARG A 49 -15.05 -0.50 -10.42
CA ARG A 49 -15.49 -1.88 -10.17
C ARG A 49 -15.34 -2.74 -11.43
N GLU A 50 -15.53 -2.13 -12.59
CA GLU A 50 -15.61 -2.74 -13.92
C GLU A 50 -14.27 -3.34 -14.34
N HIS A 51 -13.16 -2.82 -13.80
CA HIS A 51 -11.80 -3.27 -14.10
C HIS A 51 -11.24 -4.30 -13.10
N ALA A 52 -12.11 -5.01 -12.37
CA ALA A 52 -11.71 -5.99 -11.35
C ALA A 52 -10.72 -7.05 -11.87
N GLN A 53 -10.94 -7.55 -13.10
CA GLN A 53 -10.06 -8.57 -13.67
C GLN A 53 -8.63 -8.05 -13.85
N GLU A 54 -8.47 -6.83 -14.34
CA GLU A 54 -7.15 -6.25 -14.55
C GLU A 54 -6.49 -5.88 -13.22
N ARG A 55 -7.23 -5.28 -12.29
CA ARG A 55 -6.74 -5.03 -10.92
C ARG A 55 -6.23 -6.30 -10.24
N MET A 56 -6.92 -7.43 -10.41
CA MET A 56 -6.45 -8.73 -9.89
C MET A 56 -5.19 -9.24 -10.59
N ASN A 57 -5.04 -9.02 -11.90
CA ASN A 57 -3.79 -9.36 -12.60
C ASN A 57 -2.62 -8.53 -12.07
N GLN A 58 -2.84 -7.24 -11.86
CA GLN A 58 -1.83 -6.32 -11.32
C GLN A 58 -1.47 -6.69 -9.87
N LEU A 59 -2.45 -7.07 -9.04
CA LEU A 59 -2.19 -7.60 -7.70
C LEU A 59 -1.27 -8.83 -7.76
N ARG A 60 -1.52 -9.79 -8.67
CA ARG A 60 -0.63 -10.95 -8.84
C ARG A 60 0.79 -10.54 -9.22
N THR A 61 0.95 -9.54 -10.09
CA THR A 61 2.28 -9.00 -10.44
C THR A 61 2.96 -8.37 -9.23
N VAL A 62 2.24 -7.59 -8.42
CA VAL A 62 2.76 -7.00 -7.17
C VAL A 62 3.22 -8.09 -6.22
N LEU A 63 2.37 -9.07 -5.92
CA LEU A 63 2.67 -10.15 -4.97
C LEU A 63 3.85 -11.01 -5.44
N LYS A 64 3.90 -11.35 -6.74
CA LYS A 64 5.04 -12.04 -7.34
C LYS A 64 6.34 -11.24 -7.15
N LYS A 65 6.32 -9.95 -7.47
CA LYS A 65 7.49 -9.08 -7.33
C LYS A 65 7.93 -8.92 -5.87
N MET A 66 7.00 -8.93 -4.93
CA MET A 66 7.31 -8.99 -3.50
C MET A 66 8.01 -10.29 -3.11
N GLN A 67 7.62 -11.43 -3.67
CA GLN A 67 8.25 -12.72 -3.39
C GLN A 67 9.64 -12.84 -4.02
N GLU A 68 9.86 -12.28 -5.21
CA GLU A 68 11.14 -12.32 -5.94
C GLU A 68 12.23 -11.40 -5.35
N ALA A 69 11.87 -10.46 -4.48
CA ALA A 69 12.86 -9.59 -3.84
C ALA A 69 13.83 -10.41 -2.97
N PRO A 70 15.13 -10.02 -2.84
CA PRO A 70 16.11 -10.76 -2.07
C PRO A 70 15.66 -11.05 -0.63
N GLU A 71 15.94 -12.23 -0.10
CA GLU A 71 15.52 -12.66 1.24
C GLU A 71 16.09 -11.78 2.36
N SER A 72 17.26 -11.18 2.14
CA SER A 72 17.90 -10.23 3.07
C SER A 72 17.25 -8.84 3.09
N ALA A 73 16.23 -8.59 2.26
CA ALA A 73 15.52 -7.32 2.19
C ALA A 73 14.10 -7.43 2.73
N THR A 74 13.74 -6.47 3.58
CA THR A 74 12.34 -6.23 3.95
C THR A 74 11.63 -5.59 2.76
N VAL A 75 10.44 -6.08 2.41
CA VAL A 75 9.63 -5.57 1.30
C VAL A 75 8.37 -4.91 1.85
N ILE A 76 8.13 -3.67 1.40
CA ILE A 76 6.96 -2.89 1.80
C ILE A 76 6.29 -2.42 0.51
N PHE A 77 5.10 -2.94 0.22
CA PHE A 77 4.21 -2.35 -0.76
C PHE A 77 3.22 -1.44 -0.02
N ALA A 78 3.08 -0.19 -0.45
CA ALA A 78 2.06 0.72 0.05
C ALA A 78 1.48 1.53 -1.11
N GLY A 79 0.17 1.47 -1.32
CA GLY A 79 -0.48 2.20 -2.41
C GLY A 79 -1.99 2.01 -2.46
N ASP A 80 -2.62 2.72 -3.40
CA ASP A 80 -4.04 2.56 -3.71
C ASP A 80 -4.23 1.28 -4.52
N THR A 81 -4.78 0.26 -3.86
CA THR A 81 -5.02 -1.02 -4.49
C THR A 81 -6.36 -1.07 -5.21
N ASN A 82 -7.29 -0.15 -4.96
CA ASN A 82 -8.69 -0.23 -5.44
C ASN A 82 -9.41 -1.55 -5.11
N LEU A 83 -8.85 -2.39 -4.23
CA LEU A 83 -9.29 -3.76 -4.00
C LEU A 83 -10.56 -3.82 -3.18
N ARG A 84 -11.35 -4.85 -3.47
CA ARG A 84 -12.38 -5.37 -2.57
C ARG A 84 -11.86 -6.66 -1.94
N ASP A 85 -12.26 -6.95 -0.70
CA ASP A 85 -11.73 -8.12 0.02
C ASP A 85 -11.98 -9.44 -0.73
N ARG A 86 -13.11 -9.55 -1.43
CA ARG A 86 -13.43 -10.70 -2.30
C ARG A 86 -12.41 -10.92 -3.43
N GLU A 87 -11.78 -9.86 -3.94
CA GLU A 87 -10.83 -9.94 -5.06
C GLU A 87 -9.49 -10.51 -4.58
N VAL A 88 -9.10 -10.22 -3.33
CA VAL A 88 -7.94 -10.84 -2.69
C VAL A 88 -8.18 -12.34 -2.53
N ALA A 89 -9.37 -12.74 -2.06
CA ALA A 89 -9.74 -14.15 -1.95
C ALA A 89 -9.74 -14.87 -3.31
N GLN A 90 -10.27 -14.23 -4.36
CA GLN A 90 -10.25 -14.75 -5.73
C GLN A 90 -8.83 -14.88 -6.32
N CYS A 91 -7.85 -14.16 -5.79
CA CYS A 91 -6.44 -14.32 -6.14
C CYS A 91 -5.75 -15.47 -5.38
N GLY A 92 -6.45 -16.18 -4.50
CA GLY A 92 -5.87 -17.21 -3.64
C GLY A 92 -5.35 -16.68 -2.29
N GLY A 93 -5.68 -15.43 -1.94
CA GLY A 93 -5.17 -14.77 -0.74
C GLY A 93 -3.78 -14.16 -0.93
N LEU A 94 -3.21 -13.68 0.18
CA LEU A 94 -1.80 -13.26 0.21
C LEU A 94 -0.90 -14.50 0.36
N PRO A 95 0.29 -14.53 -0.28
CA PRO A 95 1.27 -15.58 -0.02
C PRO A 95 1.65 -15.65 1.46
N GLY A 96 2.00 -16.83 1.98
CA GLY A 96 2.27 -17.02 3.42
C GLY A 96 3.40 -16.15 4.00
N SER A 97 4.32 -15.64 3.17
CA SER A 97 5.37 -14.70 3.58
C SER A 97 4.95 -13.23 3.58
N VAL A 98 3.76 -12.91 3.04
CA VAL A 98 3.25 -11.55 2.87
C VAL A 98 2.05 -11.33 3.78
N SER A 99 2.07 -10.25 4.55
CA SER A 99 0.97 -9.85 5.45
C SER A 99 0.36 -8.51 5.03
N ASP A 100 -0.94 -8.33 5.24
CA ASP A 100 -1.59 -7.02 5.23
C ASP A 100 -1.37 -6.37 6.61
N VAL A 101 -0.76 -5.17 6.65
CA VAL A 101 -0.40 -4.51 7.91
C VAL A 101 -1.64 -4.18 8.75
N TRP A 102 -2.76 -3.79 8.14
CA TRP A 102 -3.98 -3.52 8.88
C TRP A 102 -4.53 -4.80 9.53
N GLU A 103 -4.43 -5.93 8.84
CA GLU A 103 -4.81 -7.22 9.40
C GLU A 103 -3.84 -7.69 10.49
N LEU A 104 -2.53 -7.53 10.27
CA LEU A 104 -1.48 -7.86 11.24
C LEU A 104 -1.63 -7.11 12.56
N LEU A 105 -2.06 -5.85 12.51
CA LEU A 105 -2.29 -5.00 13.68
C LEU A 105 -3.66 -5.22 14.35
N GLY A 106 -4.36 -6.32 14.02
CA GLY A 106 -5.62 -6.68 14.67
C GLY A 106 -6.84 -5.95 14.13
N ARG A 107 -6.79 -5.49 12.88
CA ARG A 107 -7.91 -4.86 12.16
C ARG A 107 -8.50 -3.64 12.90
N PRO A 108 -7.67 -2.65 13.27
CA PRO A 108 -8.11 -1.48 14.01
C PRO A 108 -9.18 -0.70 13.23
N LYS A 109 -10.33 -0.46 13.87
CA LYS A 109 -11.50 0.15 13.22
C LYS A 109 -11.30 1.62 12.83
N HIS A 110 -10.48 2.37 13.59
CA HIS A 110 -10.30 3.80 13.38
C HIS A 110 -9.60 4.14 12.06
N CYS A 111 -8.88 3.20 11.46
CA CYS A 111 -8.19 3.35 10.18
C CYS A 111 -8.62 2.32 9.12
N GLN A 112 -9.78 1.69 9.30
CA GLN A 112 -10.27 0.65 8.37
C GLN A 112 -10.60 1.20 6.98
N TYR A 113 -11.23 2.37 6.89
CA TYR A 113 -11.69 2.93 5.62
C TYR A 113 -10.82 4.10 5.21
N THR A 114 -10.22 3.99 4.03
CA THR A 114 -9.29 5.00 3.49
C THR A 114 -9.95 5.83 2.39
N TRP A 115 -11.11 5.37 1.89
CA TRP A 115 -11.98 6.14 1.02
C TRP A 115 -13.42 6.04 1.53
N ASP A 116 -13.99 7.16 1.97
CA ASP A 116 -15.27 7.21 2.68
C ASP A 116 -16.08 8.42 2.22
N THR A 117 -17.09 8.22 1.38
CA THR A 117 -17.90 9.31 0.82
C THR A 117 -18.90 9.89 1.82
N GLN A 118 -19.09 9.26 2.98
CA GLN A 118 -19.92 9.80 4.05
C GLN A 118 -19.13 10.85 4.85
N ALA A 119 -17.86 10.56 5.14
CA ALA A 119 -16.98 11.46 5.87
C ALA A 119 -16.25 12.48 4.98
N ASN A 120 -15.98 12.11 3.72
CA ASN A 120 -15.23 12.93 2.76
C ASN A 120 -16.14 13.45 1.63
N SER A 121 -16.33 14.76 1.59
CA SER A 121 -17.22 15.43 0.63
C SER A 121 -16.54 15.85 -0.68
N ASN A 122 -15.25 15.53 -0.90
CA ASN A 122 -14.49 16.11 -2.01
C ASN A 122 -15.05 15.78 -3.39
N LEU A 123 -15.67 14.62 -3.58
CA LEU A 123 -16.26 14.20 -4.85
C LEU A 123 -17.74 14.60 -5.00
N GLY A 124 -18.37 15.16 -3.96
CA GLY A 124 -19.79 15.56 -3.99
C GLY A 124 -20.76 14.39 -4.24
N LEU A 125 -20.35 13.15 -3.95
CA LEU A 125 -21.17 11.96 -4.17
C LEU A 125 -22.29 11.89 -3.13
N ARG A 126 -23.52 11.60 -3.59
CA ARG A 126 -24.69 11.42 -2.69
C ARG A 126 -24.76 10.02 -2.09
N ALA A 127 -24.21 9.02 -2.78
CA ALA A 127 -24.20 7.64 -2.32
C ALA A 127 -23.09 7.43 -1.28
N VAL A 128 -23.44 6.76 -0.18
CA VAL A 128 -22.48 6.36 0.85
C VAL A 128 -21.74 5.10 0.39
N SER A 129 -20.41 5.17 0.38
CA SER A 129 -19.53 4.05 0.11
C SER A 129 -18.24 4.22 0.91
N ARG A 130 -17.82 3.15 1.57
CA ARG A 130 -16.70 3.11 2.51
C ARG A 130 -15.82 1.93 2.17
N LEU A 131 -14.62 2.20 1.67
CA LEU A 131 -13.74 1.19 1.07
C LEU A 131 -12.33 1.32 1.64
N ARG A 132 -11.66 0.17 1.76
CA ARG A 132 -10.25 0.04 2.16
C ARG A 132 -9.41 -0.17 0.92
N PHE A 133 -9.27 0.91 0.16
CA PHE A 133 -8.56 0.93 -1.11
C PHE A 133 -7.06 1.03 -0.91
N ASP A 134 -6.63 1.88 0.00
CA ASP A 134 -5.23 2.07 0.33
C ASP A 134 -4.80 0.97 1.31
N ARG A 135 -3.79 0.20 0.93
CA ARG A 135 -3.31 -0.95 1.71
C ARG A 135 -1.79 -0.95 1.79
N ILE A 136 -1.30 -1.57 2.85
CA ILE A 136 0.13 -1.81 3.06
C ILE A 136 0.35 -3.31 3.17
N PHE A 137 1.10 -3.89 2.24
CA PHE A 137 1.55 -5.28 2.29
C PHE A 137 3.02 -5.33 2.69
N PHE A 138 3.35 -6.31 3.52
CA PHE A 138 4.63 -6.41 4.20
C PHE A 138 5.19 -7.82 4.09
N ARG A 139 6.46 -7.93 3.70
CA ARG A 139 7.25 -9.18 3.76
C ARG A 139 8.52 -8.90 4.56
N ALA A 140 8.69 -9.58 5.68
CA ALA A 140 9.92 -9.47 6.47
C ALA A 140 11.13 -10.00 5.69
N ALA A 141 12.32 -9.50 6.01
CA ALA A 141 13.57 -10.17 5.65
C ALA A 141 13.68 -11.50 6.43
N ALA A 142 14.25 -12.53 5.79
CA ALA A 142 14.50 -13.83 6.43
C ALA A 142 15.69 -13.76 7.41
N ASP A 143 16.76 -13.06 7.01
CA ASP A 143 18.03 -13.00 7.75
C ASP A 143 18.34 -11.57 8.20
N GLY A 144 18.24 -11.33 9.52
CA GLY A 144 18.66 -10.09 10.18
C GLY A 144 17.69 -8.92 10.06
N GLY A 145 17.70 -8.03 11.07
CA GLY A 145 17.03 -6.73 11.04
C GLY A 145 15.50 -6.81 10.90
N HIS A 146 14.78 -6.97 12.01
CA HIS A 146 13.34 -7.11 11.94
C HIS A 146 12.68 -5.74 11.99
N LEU A 147 12.34 -5.21 10.81
CA LEU A 147 11.34 -4.16 10.73
C LEU A 147 9.98 -4.75 11.10
N VAL A 148 9.32 -4.20 12.11
CA VAL A 148 8.02 -4.70 12.59
C VAL A 148 7.00 -3.57 12.58
N PRO A 149 5.87 -3.70 11.85
CA PRO A 149 4.78 -2.75 11.94
C PRO A 149 4.24 -2.62 13.37
N ARG A 150 4.09 -1.38 13.85
CA ARG A 150 3.63 -1.08 15.22
C ARG A 150 2.31 -0.33 15.28
N SER A 151 2.11 0.62 14.38
CA SER A 151 0.90 1.43 14.35
C SER A 151 0.50 1.74 12.92
N LEU A 152 -0.80 2.01 12.75
CA LEU A 152 -1.41 2.43 11.51
C LEU A 152 -2.53 3.42 11.82
N ASP A 153 -2.44 4.62 11.28
CA ASP A 153 -3.38 5.72 11.54
C ASP A 153 -3.75 6.45 10.26
N LEU A 154 -4.93 7.07 10.24
CA LEU A 154 -5.35 7.93 9.13
C LEU A 154 -4.73 9.32 9.24
N LEU A 155 -4.41 9.91 8.09
CA LEU A 155 -3.97 11.29 7.94
C LEU A 155 -4.87 12.06 6.97
N GLY A 156 -4.84 13.39 7.08
CA GLY A 156 -5.53 14.29 6.16
C GLY A 156 -7.03 14.41 6.42
N LEU A 157 -7.48 14.14 7.66
CA LEU A 157 -8.88 14.19 8.08
C LEU A 157 -9.42 15.62 8.28
N GLU A 158 -8.56 16.64 8.16
CA GLU A 158 -8.93 18.05 8.37
C GLU A 158 -9.19 18.75 7.05
N LYS A 159 -10.18 19.63 7.04
CA LYS A 159 -10.43 20.49 5.88
C LYS A 159 -9.39 21.60 5.81
N LEU A 160 -8.98 21.91 4.60
CA LEU A 160 -8.18 23.08 4.27
C LEU A 160 -9.07 24.34 4.26
N ASP A 161 -8.45 25.51 4.17
CA ASP A 161 -9.13 26.82 4.13
C ASP A 161 -10.18 26.94 3.00
N CYS A 162 -10.00 26.17 1.91
CA CYS A 162 -10.96 26.10 0.80
C CYS A 162 -12.20 25.25 1.11
N GLY A 163 -12.35 24.73 2.34
CA GLY A 163 -13.49 23.92 2.78
C GLY A 163 -13.49 22.48 2.28
N ARG A 164 -12.39 22.03 1.65
CA ARG A 164 -12.20 20.66 1.12
C ARG A 164 -11.12 19.93 1.90
N PHE A 165 -11.17 18.60 1.90
CA PHE A 165 -10.08 17.77 2.40
C PHE A 165 -8.89 17.77 1.42
N PRO A 166 -7.67 17.41 1.85
CA PRO A 166 -6.50 17.34 0.96
C PRO A 166 -6.69 16.41 -0.25
N SER A 167 -7.44 15.33 -0.08
CA SER A 167 -7.80 14.35 -1.09
C SER A 167 -9.17 13.76 -0.76
N ASP A 168 -9.81 13.10 -1.72
CA ASP A 168 -10.98 12.23 -1.48
C ASP A 168 -10.61 10.92 -0.75
N HIS A 169 -9.31 10.59 -0.71
CA HIS A 169 -8.74 9.54 0.14
C HIS A 169 -8.17 10.13 1.44
N TRP A 170 -8.16 9.30 2.47
CA TRP A 170 -7.36 9.48 3.67
C TRP A 170 -5.98 8.85 3.49
N GLY A 171 -4.93 9.53 3.95
CA GLY A 171 -3.59 8.96 3.96
C GLY A 171 -3.45 7.90 5.05
N LEU A 172 -2.52 6.97 4.88
CA LEU A 172 -2.10 6.03 5.93
C LEU A 172 -0.71 6.39 6.44
N LEU A 173 -0.59 6.58 7.76
CA LEU A 173 0.68 6.67 8.47
C LEU A 173 0.95 5.32 9.14
N CYS A 174 2.01 4.64 8.70
CA CYS A 174 2.46 3.40 9.30
C CYS A 174 3.84 3.60 9.94
N CYS A 175 3.98 3.20 11.20
CA CYS A 175 5.26 3.18 11.90
C CYS A 175 5.78 1.74 11.99
N LEU A 176 7.05 1.54 11.65
CA LEU A 176 7.75 0.27 11.79
C LEU A 176 8.95 0.48 12.70
N ASP A 177 9.11 -0.39 13.69
CA ASP A 177 10.29 -0.42 14.54
C ASP A 177 11.39 -1.23 13.87
N VAL A 178 12.64 -0.77 13.99
CA VAL A 178 13.80 -1.61 13.71
C VAL A 178 14.16 -2.35 14.99
N ILE A 179 13.95 -3.66 15.03
CA ILE A 179 14.45 -4.52 16.11
C ILE A 179 15.89 -4.90 15.75
N LEU A 180 16.82 -4.43 16.59
CA LEU A 180 18.26 -4.74 16.53
C LEU A 180 18.58 -6.02 17.31
#